data_AF-F3FX23-F1
#
_entry.id   AF-F3FX23-F1
#
_cell.length_a   1.000
_cell.length_b   1.000
_cell.length_c   1.000
_cell.angle_alpha   90.00
_cell.angle_beta   90.00
_cell.angle_gamma   90.00
#
_symmetry.space_group_name_H-M   'P 1'
#
loop_
_entity.id
_entity.type
_entity.pdbx_description
1 polymer ?
#
loop_
_entity_poly.entity_id
_entity_poly.type
_entity_poly.pdbx_seq_one_letter_code
_entity_poly.pdbx_strand_id
1 'polypeptide(L)' 'KVNAQSKLASRYGAADISPLMPWNETIDQLLDHRSVRAFTDQPLPDGTIETLVAAAQSASTSSNLQVWSVVAVQDI' A
#
# COMPACT_ATOMS: atom_id res chain seq x y z
N LYS A 1 -15.86 -10.64 -5.83
CA LYS A 1 -14.92 -10.39 -4.72
C LYS A 1 -13.86 -11.47 -4.77
N VAL A 2 -12.59 -11.10 -4.90
CA VAL A 2 -11.47 -12.06 -4.85
C VAL A 2 -11.48 -12.71 -3.46
N ASN A 3 -11.44 -14.04 -3.41
CA ASN A 3 -11.49 -14.79 -2.15
C ASN A 3 -10.14 -14.68 -1.41
N ALA A 4 -10.12 -14.49 -0.10
CA ALA A 4 -8.90 -14.48 0.73
C ALA A 4 -7.96 -15.66 0.42
N GLN A 5 -8.54 -16.84 0.21
CA GLN A 5 -7.82 -18.04 -0.25
C GLN A 5 -7.06 -17.80 -1.56
N SER A 6 -7.70 -17.18 -2.55
CA SER A 6 -7.10 -16.93 -3.87
C SER A 6 -5.98 -15.89 -3.81
N LYS A 7 -6.04 -14.92 -2.90
CA LYS A 7 -4.95 -13.95 -2.68
C LYS A 7 -3.71 -14.62 -2.10
N LEU A 8 -3.91 -15.51 -1.12
CA LEU A 8 -2.82 -16.30 -0.54
C LEU A 8 -2.24 -17.30 -1.55
N ALA A 9 -3.10 -17.99 -2.31
CA ALA A 9 -2.65 -18.88 -3.38
C ALA A 9 -1.85 -18.14 -4.46
N SER A 10 -2.27 -16.92 -4.83
CA SER A 10 -1.52 -16.08 -5.77
C SER A 10 -0.15 -15.67 -5.24
N ARG A 11 -0.02 -15.48 -3.92
CA ARG A 11 1.25 -15.07 -3.28
C ARG A 11 2.24 -16.21 -3.08
N TYR A 12 1.74 -17.39 -2.74
CA TYR A 12 2.56 -18.54 -2.35
C TYR A 12 2.62 -19.65 -3.43
N GLY A 13 1.78 -19.59 -4.46
CA GLY A 13 1.69 -20.63 -5.48
C GLY A 13 1.11 -21.96 -4.98
N ALA A 14 0.47 -21.97 -3.80
CA ALA A 14 -0.08 -23.17 -3.16
C ALA A 14 -1.57 -22.97 -2.83
N ALA A 15 -2.39 -23.98 -3.16
CA ALA A 15 -3.85 -23.88 -3.03
C ALA A 15 -4.38 -24.10 -1.60
N ASP A 16 -3.57 -24.68 -0.70
CA ASP A 16 -4.06 -25.24 0.57
C ASP A 16 -3.78 -24.37 1.80
N ILE A 17 -3.47 -23.08 1.61
CA ILE A 17 -3.21 -22.17 2.73
C ILE A 17 -4.52 -21.53 3.21
N SER A 18 -5.04 -21.99 4.35
CA SER A 18 -6.24 -21.39 4.94
C SER A 18 -5.99 -19.96 5.43
N PRO A 19 -6.82 -18.96 5.05
CA PRO A 19 -6.69 -17.60 5.53
C PRO A 19 -7.03 -17.47 7.01
N LEU A 20 -6.33 -16.57 7.70
CA LEU A 20 -6.69 -16.14 9.05
C LEU A 20 -8.06 -15.44 9.03
N MET A 21 -8.89 -15.72 10.05
CA MET A 21 -10.17 -15.06 10.25
C MET A 21 -10.24 -14.36 11.63
N PRO A 22 -10.82 -13.15 11.73
CA PRO A 22 -11.47 -12.42 10.65
C PRO A 22 -10.47 -11.79 9.65
N TRP A 23 -10.84 -11.77 8.37
CA TRP A 23 -10.09 -11.05 7.33
C TRP A 23 -10.44 -9.57 7.37
N ASN A 24 -9.43 -8.69 7.31
CA ASN A 24 -9.63 -7.24 7.35
C ASN A 24 -9.12 -6.55 6.08
N GLU A 25 -9.53 -5.30 5.90
CA GLU A 25 -9.22 -4.51 4.70
C GLU A 25 -7.73 -4.23 4.55
N THR A 26 -6.98 -4.07 5.65
CA THR A 26 -5.53 -3.85 5.60
C THR A 26 -4.80 -5.06 5.01
N ILE A 27 -5.12 -6.27 5.47
CA ILE A 27 -4.57 -7.52 4.91
C ILE A 27 -4.99 -7.65 3.44
N ASP A 28 -6.24 -7.30 3.13
CA ASP A 28 -6.79 -7.35 1.79
C ASP A 28 -5.99 -6.49 0.80
N GLN A 29 -5.69 -5.24 1.18
CA GLN A 29 -4.91 -4.28 0.40
C GLN A 29 -3.45 -4.70 0.25
N LEU A 30 -2.81 -5.17 1.33
CA LEU A 30 -1.42 -5.61 1.29
C LEU A 30 -1.21 -6.78 0.32
N LEU A 31 -2.17 -7.71 0.23
CA LEU A 31 -2.08 -8.86 -0.67
C LEU A 31 -2.53 -8.56 -2.11
N ASP A 32 -3.31 -7.49 -2.32
CA ASP A 32 -3.63 -6.96 -3.64
C ASP A 32 -2.53 -6.07 -4.22
N HIS A 33 -1.64 -5.51 -3.39
CA HIS A 33 -0.59 -4.62 -3.85
C HIS A 33 0.26 -5.25 -4.97
N ARG A 34 0.38 -4.54 -6.08
CA ARG A 34 1.28 -4.83 -7.20
C ARG A 34 2.02 -3.56 -7.57
N SER A 35 3.28 -3.68 -7.98
CA SER A 35 4.01 -2.54 -8.52
C SER A 35 3.40 -2.11 -9.86
N VAL A 36 2.81 -0.92 -9.90
CA VAL A 36 2.25 -0.31 -11.10
C VAL A 36 3.35 0.46 -11.83
N ARG A 37 3.44 0.29 -13.16
CA ARG A 37 4.45 0.95 -14.02
C ARG A 37 3.86 1.61 -15.27
N ALA A 38 2.54 1.60 -15.40
CA ALA A 38 1.79 2.26 -16.46
C ALA A 38 0.70 3.09 -15.79
N PHE A 39 0.69 4.40 -16.09
CA PHE A 39 -0.18 5.38 -15.44
C PHE A 39 -0.99 6.12 -16.49
N THR A 40 -2.16 6.61 -16.10
CA THR A 40 -3.00 7.48 -16.92
C THR A 40 -2.58 8.93 -16.77
N ASP A 41 -3.01 9.81 -17.67
CA ASP A 41 -2.81 11.27 -17.56
C ASP A 41 -3.75 11.94 -16.53
N GLN A 42 -4.56 11.16 -15.81
CA GLN A 42 -5.44 11.68 -14.77
C GLN A 42 -4.60 12.29 -13.63
N PRO A 43 -4.84 13.57 -13.26
CA PRO A 43 -4.13 14.19 -12.15
C PRO A 43 -4.56 13.57 -10.81
N LEU A 44 -3.68 13.70 -9.81
CA LEU A 44 -4.00 13.29 -8.45
C LEU A 44 -5.09 14.22 -7.87
N PRO A 45 -6.04 13.69 -7.08
CA PRO A 45 -6.96 14.52 -6.30
C PRO A 45 -6.21 15.45 -5.33
N ASP A 46 -6.80 16.61 -5.05
CA ASP A 46 -6.30 17.54 -4.03
C ASP A 46 -6.14 16.84 -2.67
N GLY A 47 -5.05 17.15 -1.95
CA GLY A 47 -4.76 16.56 -0.64
C GLY A 47 -4.12 15.17 -0.68
N THR A 48 -3.90 14.58 -1.86
CA THR A 48 -3.30 13.25 -1.98
C THR A 48 -1.88 13.23 -1.42
N ILE A 49 -1.03 14.19 -1.80
CA ILE A 49 0.37 14.20 -1.38
C ILE A 49 0.48 14.42 0.13
N GLU A 50 -0.30 15.35 0.68
CA GLU A 50 -0.35 15.67 2.10
C GLU A 50 -0.76 14.46 2.94
N THR A 51 -1.79 13.74 2.48
CA THR A 51 -2.28 12.53 3.15
C THR A 51 -1.23 11.43 3.15
N LEU A 52 -0.55 11.21 2.01
CA LEU A 52 0.51 10.20 1.90
C LEU A 52 1.73 10.56 2.76
N VAL A 53 2.12 11.83 2.81
CA VAL A 53 3.21 12.31 3.66
C VAL A 53 2.86 12.13 5.15
N ALA A 54 1.64 12.45 5.58
CA ALA A 54 1.19 12.23 6.95
C ALA A 54 1.20 10.74 7.33
N ALA A 55 0.77 9.86 6.42
CA ALA A 55 0.87 8.40 6.62
C ALA A 55 2.33 7.96 6.77
N ALA A 56 3.25 8.48 5.94
CA ALA A 56 4.68 8.18 6.03
C ALA A 56 5.30 8.69 7.35
N GLN A 57 4.93 9.89 7.82
CA GLN A 57 5.36 10.44 9.12
C GLN A 57 4.92 9.59 10.31
N SER A 58 3.86 8.83 10.16
CA SER A 58 3.36 7.94 11.21
C SER A 58 4.16 6.65 11.35
N ALA A 59 5.10 6.37 10.45
CA ALA A 59 5.99 5.21 10.55
C ALA A 59 7.00 5.38 11.68
N SER A 60 7.26 4.29 12.43
CA SER A 60 8.27 4.29 13.48
C SER A 60 9.67 4.57 12.91
N THR A 61 10.40 5.50 13.53
CA THR A 61 11.81 5.79 13.19
C THR A 61 12.70 5.62 14.41
N SER A 62 13.98 5.32 14.21
CA SER A 62 14.93 5.16 15.32
C SER A 62 14.94 6.41 16.21
N SER A 63 14.68 6.21 17.50
CA SER A 63 14.57 7.27 18.51
C SER A 63 13.58 8.38 18.13
N ASN A 64 12.60 8.10 17.28
CA ASN A 64 11.64 9.07 16.74
C ASN A 64 12.29 10.33 16.13
N LEU A 65 13.50 10.21 15.58
CA LEU A 65 14.27 11.36 15.10
C LEU A 65 13.74 11.95 13.79
N GLN A 66 12.88 11.21 13.06
CA GLN A 66 12.31 11.65 11.78
C GLN A 66 13.38 12.07 10.75
N VAL A 67 14.49 11.33 10.70
CA VAL A 67 15.63 11.57 9.79
C VAL A 67 15.29 11.16 8.35
N TRP A 68 14.43 11.93 7.70
CA TRP A 68 14.08 11.78 6.30
C TRP A 68 13.54 13.10 5.73
N SER A 69 13.49 13.18 4.40
CA SER A 69 12.86 14.30 3.69
C SER A 69 12.23 13.75 2.41
N VAL A 70 11.16 14.39 1.93
CA VAL A 70 10.50 14.07 0.66
C VAL A 70 10.48 15.31 -0.21
N VAL A 71 10.82 15.15 -1.48
CA VAL A 71 10.74 16.18 -2.50
C VAL A 71 9.69 15.75 -3.51
N ALA A 72 8.56 16.45 -3.55
CA ALA A 72 7.55 16.25 -4.59
C ALA A 72 7.98 17.02 -5.85
N VAL A 73 8.25 16.28 -6.93
CA VAL A 73 8.54 16.85 -8.24
C VAL A 73 7.24 16.84 -9.03
N GLN A 74 6.80 18.01 -9.47
CA GLN A 74 5.60 18.21 -10.27
C GLN A 74 5.98 19.12 -11.44
N ASP A 75 5.44 18.83 -12.62
CA ASP A 75 5.51 19.78 -13.73
C ASP A 75 4.67 21.02 -13.40
N ILE A 76 5.13 22.18 -13.89
CA ILE A 76 4.49 23.49 -13.74
C ILE A 76 3.27 23.67 -14.65
#